data_AF-A0AAN8JGV7-F1
#
_entry.id   AF-A0AAN8JGV7-F1
#
_cell.length_a   1.000
_cell.length_b   1.000
_cell.length_c   1.000
_cell.angle_alpha   90.00
_cell.angle_beta   90.00
_cell.angle_gamma   90.00
#
_symmetry.space_group_name_H-M   'P 1'
#
loop_
_entity.id
_entity.type
_entity.pdbx_description
1 polymer ?
#
loop_
_entity_poly.entity_id
_entity_poly.type
_entity_poly.pdbx_seq_one_letter_code
_entity_poly.pdbx_strand_id
1 'polypeptide(L)'
;MCSFIAVMGLAFLPLCTLVYGHARLRIPPQRSSLWREGLSSLINRDDNELNCGGFSIQHGQYNGKCGVCGDIYGSHQFHQPPGKYAQGIIGRCYKPGIRWIDVKVEITANHLGYFQFKLCANNNIKHPVSQTCLDSNVLTIRDKSGRVYGTRFPVNALMLDVNLQVQLPDDIKCSQCVLQWIYTTGNNWGCFNGKCRLGHGSQETFINCADIAITNNCPSNQIVMKNDAVKAPASHIPKTMNCVAVGIWARTKYTLITEWCRINCHEVCPPDYCKCY
;
A
#
# COMPACT_ATOMS: atom_id res chain seq x y z
N MET A 1 -65.55 -4.01 -20.11
CA MET A 1 -65.00 -3.18 -19.01
C MET A 1 -63.62 -3.72 -18.68
N CYS A 2 -62.59 -2.90 -18.92
CA CYS A 2 -61.18 -3.23 -18.68
C CYS A 2 -60.89 -3.28 -17.18
N SER A 3 -60.22 -4.34 -16.72
CA SER A 3 -59.49 -4.31 -15.44
C SER A 3 -58.00 -4.47 -15.75
N PHE A 4 -57.30 -3.33 -15.78
CA PHE A 4 -55.84 -3.30 -15.73
C PHE A 4 -55.42 -3.51 -14.28
N ILE A 5 -54.82 -4.67 -14.00
CA ILE A 5 -54.09 -4.88 -12.74
C ILE A 5 -52.70 -4.26 -12.96
N ALA A 6 -52.48 -3.07 -12.40
CA ALA A 6 -51.18 -2.44 -12.37
C ALA A 6 -50.30 -3.17 -11.36
N VAL A 7 -49.45 -4.09 -11.83
CA VAL A 7 -48.35 -4.63 -11.04
C VAL A 7 -47.28 -3.54 -10.98
N MET A 8 -47.27 -2.76 -9.90
CA MET A 8 -46.13 -1.92 -9.55
C MET A 8 -44.95 -2.84 -9.22
N GLY A 9 -44.13 -3.13 -10.23
CA GLY A 9 -42.85 -3.79 -10.04
C GLY A 9 -41.96 -2.87 -9.20
N LEU A 10 -41.62 -3.30 -7.99
CA LEU A 10 -40.49 -2.76 -7.24
C LEU A 10 -39.25 -2.97 -8.10
N ALA A 11 -38.81 -1.93 -8.80
CA ALA A 11 -37.50 -1.88 -9.40
C ALA A 11 -36.48 -1.94 -8.25
N PHE A 12 -35.96 -3.13 -7.99
CA PHE A 12 -34.72 -3.30 -7.26
C PHE A 12 -33.65 -2.58 -8.10
N LEU A 13 -33.42 -1.29 -7.84
CA LEU A 13 -32.17 -0.66 -8.24
C LEU A 13 -31.09 -1.50 -7.58
N PRO A 14 -30.20 -2.16 -8.34
CA PRO A 14 -29.01 -2.69 -7.72
C PRO A 14 -28.30 -1.46 -7.16
N LEU A 15 -28.20 -1.37 -5.83
CA LEU A 15 -27.12 -0.61 -5.23
C LEU A 15 -25.85 -1.29 -5.74
N CYS A 16 -25.37 -0.87 -6.92
CA CYS A 16 -23.96 -0.93 -7.25
C CYS A 16 -23.28 -0.07 -6.19
N THR A 17 -23.05 -0.67 -5.03
CA THR A 17 -22.01 -0.19 -4.15
C THR A 17 -20.77 -0.22 -5.02
N LEU A 18 -20.34 0.97 -5.45
CA LEU A 18 -18.96 1.20 -5.84
C LEU A 18 -18.18 0.92 -4.56
N VAL A 19 -17.95 -0.36 -4.29
CA VAL A 19 -16.92 -0.75 -3.36
C VAL A 19 -15.68 -0.21 -4.04
N TYR A 20 -14.96 0.67 -3.35
CA TYR A 20 -13.67 1.23 -3.76
C TYR A 20 -12.58 0.36 -3.16
N GLY A 21 -11.58 0.02 -3.96
CA GLY A 21 -10.45 -0.74 -3.45
C GLY A 21 -9.73 0.15 -2.46
N HIS A 22 -9.03 -0.43 -1.49
CA HIS A 22 -8.22 0.38 -0.61
C HIS A 22 -7.01 -0.42 -0.21
N ALA A 23 -5.83 0.11 -0.52
CA ALA A 23 -4.58 -0.54 -0.18
C ALA A 23 -3.41 0.46 -0.22
N ARG A 24 -2.37 0.15 0.55
CA ARG A 24 -1.17 0.99 0.66
C ARG A 24 0.10 0.16 0.78
N LEU A 25 1.19 0.65 0.20
CA LEU A 25 2.53 0.11 0.42
C LEU A 25 3.07 0.59 1.77
N ARG A 26 3.29 -0.36 2.69
CA ARG A 26 3.79 -0.10 4.06
C ARG A 26 5.29 -0.35 4.21
N ILE A 27 5.86 -1.28 3.45
CA ILE A 27 7.31 -1.53 3.45
C ILE A 27 7.79 -1.59 2.00
N PRO A 28 8.81 -0.79 1.62
CA PRO A 28 9.16 0.47 2.28
C PRO A 28 7.93 1.40 2.38
N PRO A 29 7.81 2.28 3.40
CA PRO A 29 6.63 3.13 3.52
C PRO A 29 6.54 4.09 2.34
N GLN A 30 5.37 4.14 1.71
CA GLN A 30 5.10 5.10 0.66
C GLN A 30 4.95 6.53 1.20
N ARG A 31 5.11 7.53 0.32
CA ARG A 31 5.12 8.97 0.64
C ARG A 31 3.99 9.42 1.57
N SER A 32 2.76 8.97 1.34
CA SER A 32 1.58 9.30 2.17
C SER A 32 1.44 8.44 3.44
N SER A 33 2.21 7.36 3.58
CA SER A 33 2.23 6.50 4.78
C SER A 33 3.44 6.75 5.69
N LEU A 34 4.34 7.68 5.35
CA LEU A 34 5.54 8.00 6.15
C LEU A 34 5.20 8.36 7.60
N TRP A 35 4.08 9.06 7.84
CA TRP A 35 3.63 9.44 9.18
C TRP A 35 3.27 8.24 10.07
N ARG A 36 2.82 7.13 9.47
CA ARG A 36 2.50 5.90 10.21
C ARG A 36 3.75 5.22 10.77
N GLU A 37 4.92 5.54 10.22
CA GLU A 37 6.22 5.06 10.66
C GLU A 37 7.00 6.11 11.47
N GLY A 38 6.36 7.23 11.84
CA GLY A 38 7.02 8.33 12.56
C GLY A 38 8.09 9.08 11.75
N LEU A 39 8.12 8.89 10.42
CA LEU A 39 9.12 9.50 9.54
C LEU A 39 8.72 10.91 9.08
N SER A 40 7.45 11.29 9.24
CA SER A 40 6.93 12.60 8.82
C SER A 40 5.80 13.04 9.75
N SER A 41 5.66 14.35 9.97
CA SER A 41 4.51 14.95 10.66
C SER A 41 3.31 15.20 9.73
N LEU A 42 3.47 15.02 8.40
CA LEU A 42 2.38 15.21 7.43
C LEU A 42 1.47 14.00 7.39
N ILE A 43 0.32 14.12 8.06
CA ILE A 43 -0.68 13.07 8.13
C ILE A 43 -1.51 13.04 6.83
N ASN A 44 -1.66 11.86 6.26
CA ASN A 44 -2.71 11.53 5.29
C ASN A 44 -3.47 10.30 5.81
N ARG A 45 -4.71 10.48 6.25
CA ARG A 45 -5.52 9.37 6.78
C ARG A 45 -6.04 8.44 5.68
N ASP A 46 -6.14 8.98 4.46
CA ASP A 46 -6.61 8.33 3.25
C ASP A 46 -5.41 7.85 2.40
N ASP A 47 -4.30 7.52 3.06
CA ASP A 47 -3.07 7.05 2.41
C ASP A 47 -3.18 5.66 1.75
N ASN A 48 -4.36 5.04 1.83
CA ASN A 48 -4.81 3.85 1.11
C ASN A 48 -5.73 4.15 -0.09
N GLU A 49 -5.98 5.43 -0.40
CA GLU A 49 -6.92 5.89 -1.45
C GLU A 49 -6.21 6.58 -2.63
N LEU A 50 -4.93 6.27 -2.88
CA LEU A 50 -4.21 6.83 -4.04
C LEU A 50 -4.61 6.07 -5.32
N ASN A 51 -5.88 6.21 -5.71
CA ASN A 51 -6.59 5.43 -6.72
C ASN A 51 -6.83 6.20 -8.03
N CYS A 52 -5.92 7.12 -8.39
CA CYS A 52 -6.00 7.92 -9.61
C CYS A 52 -7.23 8.86 -9.66
N GLY A 53 -7.88 9.13 -8.53
CA GLY A 53 -9.15 9.87 -8.45
C GLY A 53 -10.40 9.00 -8.53
N GLY A 54 -10.24 7.68 -8.48
CA GLY A 54 -11.30 6.71 -8.63
C GLY A 54 -11.54 6.29 -10.08
N PHE A 55 -12.20 5.15 -10.22
CA PHE A 55 -12.43 4.49 -11.50
C PHE A 55 -13.03 5.41 -12.59
N SER A 56 -14.09 6.14 -12.25
CA SER A 56 -14.81 7.00 -13.20
C SER A 56 -13.94 8.15 -13.72
N ILE A 57 -13.13 8.76 -12.86
CA ILE A 57 -12.22 9.84 -13.25
C ILE A 57 -11.09 9.27 -14.12
N GLN A 58 -10.44 8.19 -13.67
CA GLN A 58 -9.34 7.57 -14.39
C GLN A 58 -9.74 7.16 -15.81
N HIS A 59 -10.83 6.38 -15.94
CA HIS A 59 -11.21 5.80 -17.24
C HIS A 59 -12.17 6.68 -18.04
N GLY A 60 -13.10 7.37 -17.40
CA GLY A 60 -14.10 8.20 -18.08
C GLY A 60 -13.55 9.55 -18.55
N GLN A 61 -12.74 10.23 -17.71
CA GLN A 61 -12.20 11.55 -18.05
C GLN A 61 -10.79 11.47 -18.63
N TYR A 62 -9.94 10.61 -18.10
CA TYR A 62 -8.52 10.55 -18.46
C TYR A 62 -8.12 9.31 -19.26
N ASN A 63 -9.09 8.56 -19.79
CA ASN A 63 -8.90 7.45 -20.72
C ASN A 63 -7.88 6.41 -20.20
N GLY A 64 -7.97 6.09 -18.91
CA GLY A 64 -7.14 5.11 -18.19
C GLY A 64 -5.87 5.69 -17.56
N LYS A 65 -5.53 6.96 -17.83
CA LYS A 65 -4.31 7.58 -17.34
C LYS A 65 -4.40 7.91 -15.84
N CYS A 66 -3.25 7.81 -15.17
CA CYS A 66 -3.09 8.09 -13.75
C CYS A 66 -1.83 8.93 -13.53
N GLY A 67 -1.79 9.71 -12.44
CA GLY A 67 -0.56 10.32 -11.95
C GLY A 67 0.48 9.25 -11.60
N VAL A 68 1.76 9.55 -11.81
CA VAL A 68 2.85 8.57 -11.63
C VAL A 68 2.90 8.01 -10.20
N CYS A 69 2.42 8.75 -9.21
CA CYS A 69 2.36 8.29 -7.82
C CYS A 69 0.92 8.24 -7.27
N GLY A 70 -0.07 8.01 -8.14
CA GLY A 70 -1.46 7.71 -7.74
C GLY A 70 -2.41 8.90 -7.62
N ASP A 71 -1.90 10.12 -7.82
CA ASP A 71 -2.74 11.32 -7.96
C ASP A 71 -3.60 11.27 -9.24
N ILE A 72 -4.60 12.13 -9.31
CA ILE A 72 -5.43 12.32 -10.51
C ILE A 72 -4.53 12.78 -11.66
N TYR A 73 -4.69 12.17 -12.84
CA TYR A 73 -3.93 12.59 -14.02
C TYR A 73 -4.29 14.02 -14.45
N GLY A 74 -3.31 14.82 -14.85
CA GLY A 74 -3.55 16.20 -15.32
C GLY A 74 -3.98 17.20 -14.24
N SER A 75 -4.04 16.80 -12.97
CA SER A 75 -4.25 17.69 -11.83
C SER A 75 -2.94 17.95 -11.07
N HIS A 76 -3.01 18.74 -9.99
CA HIS A 76 -1.88 18.93 -9.10
C HIS A 76 -1.40 17.61 -8.48
N GLN A 77 -0.13 17.28 -8.67
CA GLN A 77 0.48 16.04 -8.20
C GLN A 77 1.03 16.22 -6.78
N PHE A 78 0.27 15.82 -5.77
CA PHE A 78 0.71 15.95 -4.37
C PHE A 78 1.83 14.98 -4.00
N HIS A 79 1.96 13.87 -4.73
CA HIS A 79 2.91 12.79 -4.47
C HIS A 79 4.10 12.79 -5.43
N GLN A 80 4.28 13.81 -6.26
CA GLN A 80 5.51 14.07 -7.03
C GLN A 80 6.04 15.46 -6.64
N PRO A 81 7.36 15.70 -6.59
CA PRO A 81 7.88 17.04 -6.34
C PRO A 81 7.30 18.07 -7.31
N PRO A 82 6.95 19.29 -6.88
CA PRO A 82 7.10 19.86 -5.53
C PRO A 82 5.92 19.57 -4.57
N GLY A 83 5.09 18.57 -4.85
CA GLY A 83 3.91 18.21 -4.07
C GLY A 83 4.21 17.88 -2.60
N LYS A 84 3.27 18.20 -1.72
CA LYS A 84 3.43 18.16 -0.26
C LYS A 84 3.89 16.81 0.32
N TYR A 85 3.50 15.69 -0.28
CA TYR A 85 3.87 14.36 0.22
C TYR A 85 5.21 13.86 -0.34
N ALA A 86 5.74 14.49 -1.39
CA ALA A 86 7.06 14.18 -1.96
C ALA A 86 8.18 14.90 -1.19
N GLN A 87 8.34 14.55 0.09
CA GLN A 87 9.25 15.21 1.04
C GLN A 87 10.74 14.87 0.84
N GLY A 88 11.06 13.89 0.00
CA GLY A 88 12.44 13.41 -0.19
C GLY A 88 12.98 12.55 0.97
N ILE A 89 12.12 12.09 1.86
CA ILE A 89 12.48 11.26 3.01
C ILE A 89 12.72 9.82 2.57
N ILE A 90 13.94 9.31 2.78
CA ILE A 90 14.28 7.93 2.50
C ILE A 90 13.66 7.00 3.54
N GLY A 91 12.65 6.23 3.13
CA GLY A 91 11.91 5.32 4.00
C GLY A 91 12.70 4.06 4.37
N ARG A 92 13.58 3.58 3.48
CA ARG A 92 14.50 2.46 3.72
C ARG A 92 15.79 2.64 2.91
N CYS A 93 16.90 2.18 3.48
CA CYS A 93 18.19 2.15 2.79
C CYS A 93 18.72 0.72 2.71
N TYR A 94 19.23 0.35 1.54
CA TYR A 94 19.78 -0.96 1.24
C TYR A 94 21.24 -0.84 0.79
N LYS A 95 22.07 -1.79 1.19
CA LYS A 95 23.44 -1.89 0.68
C LYS A 95 23.44 -2.42 -0.75
N PRO A 96 24.36 -1.96 -1.62
CA PRO A 96 24.56 -2.55 -2.94
C PRO A 96 24.83 -4.06 -2.85
N GLY A 97 24.39 -4.80 -3.87
CA GLY A 97 24.49 -6.27 -3.91
C GLY A 97 23.36 -7.02 -3.19
N ILE A 98 22.49 -6.33 -2.44
CA ILE A 98 21.23 -6.94 -1.97
C ILE A 98 20.37 -7.25 -3.18
N ARG A 99 20.08 -8.53 -3.37
CA ARG A 99 19.31 -9.01 -4.52
C ARG A 99 17.80 -8.95 -4.30
N TRP A 100 17.33 -9.21 -3.08
CA TRP A 100 15.91 -9.24 -2.74
C TRP A 100 15.63 -8.34 -1.54
N ILE A 101 14.65 -7.46 -1.68
CA ILE A 101 14.16 -6.63 -0.58
C ILE A 101 12.73 -7.00 -0.21
N ASP A 102 12.41 -6.86 1.07
CA ASP A 102 11.06 -7.09 1.57
C ASP A 102 10.13 -5.95 1.16
N VAL A 103 8.92 -6.31 0.73
CA VAL A 103 7.82 -5.37 0.57
C VAL A 103 6.58 -5.87 1.30
N LYS A 104 5.83 -4.94 1.90
CA LYS A 104 4.57 -5.23 2.59
C LYS A 104 3.50 -4.30 2.05
N VAL A 105 2.43 -4.88 1.53
CA VAL A 105 1.21 -4.17 1.14
C VAL A 105 0.14 -4.47 2.17
N GLU A 106 -0.54 -3.44 2.64
CA GLU A 106 -1.72 -3.55 3.50
C GLU A 106 -2.96 -3.25 2.65
N ILE A 107 -3.82 -4.25 2.48
CA ILE A 107 -5.12 -4.15 1.81
C ILE A 107 -6.19 -3.96 2.89
N THR A 108 -6.88 -2.82 2.86
CA THR A 108 -8.01 -2.54 3.76
C THR A 108 -9.35 -2.85 3.12
N ALA A 109 -9.44 -2.85 1.78
CA ALA A 109 -10.58 -3.36 1.02
C ALA A 109 -10.08 -4.18 -0.18
N ASN A 110 -10.36 -5.49 -0.17
CA ASN A 110 -9.81 -6.44 -1.13
C ASN A 110 -10.69 -6.58 -2.37
N HIS A 111 -10.10 -6.32 -3.54
CA HIS A 111 -10.77 -6.18 -4.83
C HIS A 111 -10.18 -7.09 -5.91
N LEU A 112 -9.47 -8.15 -5.50
CA LEU A 112 -8.78 -9.06 -6.40
C LEU A 112 -7.82 -8.33 -7.37
N GLY A 113 -7.28 -9.02 -8.37
CA GLY A 113 -6.42 -8.43 -9.40
C GLY A 113 -4.96 -8.79 -9.20
N TYR A 114 -4.05 -7.82 -9.29
CA TYR A 114 -2.61 -8.10 -9.12
C TYR A 114 -1.78 -6.89 -8.70
N PHE A 115 -0.63 -7.17 -8.09
CA PHE A 115 0.40 -6.17 -7.80
C PHE A 115 1.51 -6.18 -8.83
N GLN A 116 2.09 -5.01 -9.07
CA GLN A 116 3.36 -4.82 -9.79
C GLN A 116 4.26 -3.87 -9.01
N PHE A 117 5.57 -4.03 -9.20
CA PHE A 117 6.58 -3.17 -8.62
C PHE A 117 7.55 -2.72 -9.71
N LYS A 118 7.95 -1.45 -9.65
CA LYS A 118 8.89 -0.84 -10.58
C LYS A 118 9.88 0.02 -9.82
N LEU A 119 11.08 0.21 -10.35
CA LEU A 119 12.13 1.00 -9.71
C LEU A 119 12.73 2.01 -10.68
N CYS A 120 13.07 3.20 -10.18
CA CYS A 120 13.85 4.17 -10.93
C CYS A 120 14.92 4.79 -10.03
N ALA A 121 16.15 4.87 -10.53
CA ALA A 121 17.24 5.61 -9.89
C ALA A 121 17.08 7.11 -10.19
N ASN A 122 16.23 7.80 -9.43
CA ASN A 122 15.87 9.19 -9.67
C ASN A 122 16.95 10.19 -9.21
N ASN A 123 17.65 9.90 -8.10
CA ASN A 123 18.80 10.63 -7.54
C ASN A 123 18.60 12.12 -7.28
N ASN A 124 17.37 12.61 -7.35
CA ASN A 124 17.05 14.01 -7.15
C ASN A 124 15.64 14.17 -6.57
N ILE A 125 15.56 14.40 -5.27
CA ILE A 125 14.29 14.55 -4.53
C ILE A 125 13.43 15.73 -4.98
N LYS A 126 13.98 16.68 -5.75
CA LYS A 126 13.25 17.85 -6.26
C LYS A 126 12.70 17.64 -7.67
N HIS A 127 13.07 16.56 -8.34
CA HIS A 127 12.61 16.26 -9.69
C HIS A 127 11.58 15.12 -9.70
N PRO A 128 10.45 15.29 -10.41
CA PRO A 128 9.50 14.21 -10.62
C PRO A 128 10.12 13.01 -11.30
N VAL A 129 9.85 11.81 -10.76
CA VAL A 129 10.21 10.58 -11.46
C VAL A 129 9.30 10.38 -12.68
N SER A 130 9.88 9.94 -13.81
CA SER A 130 9.11 9.64 -15.02
C SER A 130 8.63 8.19 -15.05
N GLN A 131 7.48 7.96 -15.67
CA GLN A 131 6.97 6.59 -15.88
C GLN A 131 7.93 5.78 -16.77
N THR A 132 8.56 6.41 -17.77
CA THR A 132 9.55 5.76 -18.65
C THR A 132 10.74 5.17 -17.87
N CYS A 133 11.25 5.88 -16.86
CA CYS A 133 12.34 5.37 -16.03
C CYS A 133 11.90 4.14 -15.22
N LEU A 134 10.69 4.21 -14.64
CA LEU A 134 10.10 3.11 -13.87
C LEU A 134 9.84 1.88 -14.76
N ASP A 135 9.31 2.10 -15.97
CA ASP A 135 8.98 1.03 -16.93
C ASP A 135 10.22 0.29 -17.43
N SER A 136 11.40 0.94 -17.36
CA SER A 136 12.67 0.30 -17.70
C SER A 136 13.11 -0.74 -16.67
N ASN A 137 12.54 -0.74 -15.45
CA ASN A 137 12.89 -1.68 -14.40
C ASN A 137 11.64 -2.22 -13.68
N VAL A 138 10.89 -3.10 -14.35
CA VAL A 138 9.81 -3.87 -13.73
C VAL A 138 10.40 -5.03 -12.92
N LEU A 139 10.07 -5.11 -11.63
CA LEU A 139 10.74 -6.01 -10.71
C LEU A 139 10.09 -7.40 -10.68
N THR A 140 10.92 -8.43 -10.50
CA THR A 140 10.45 -9.80 -10.25
C THR A 140 10.01 -9.93 -8.79
N ILE A 141 8.92 -10.66 -8.55
CA ILE A 141 8.25 -10.80 -7.27
C ILE A 141 8.31 -12.26 -6.81
N ARG A 142 8.56 -12.47 -5.52
CA ARG A 142 8.39 -13.77 -4.85
C ARG A 142 7.68 -13.62 -3.52
N ASP A 143 7.06 -14.69 -3.05
CA ASP A 143 6.53 -14.74 -1.69
C ASP A 143 7.61 -15.16 -0.67
N LYS A 144 7.25 -15.19 0.61
CA LYS A 144 8.17 -15.57 1.71
C LYS A 144 8.60 -17.04 1.67
N SER A 145 7.90 -17.93 0.95
CA SER A 145 8.34 -19.31 0.73
C SER A 145 9.42 -19.41 -0.36
N GLY A 146 9.66 -18.33 -1.10
CA GLY A 146 10.61 -18.26 -2.21
C GLY A 146 9.98 -18.55 -3.56
N ARG A 147 8.67 -18.83 -3.64
CA ARG A 147 7.98 -19.04 -4.91
C ARG A 147 7.96 -17.75 -5.72
N VAL A 148 8.45 -17.83 -6.96
CA VAL A 148 8.55 -16.70 -7.90
C VAL A 148 7.27 -16.58 -8.73
N TYR A 149 6.77 -15.35 -8.90
CA TYR A 149 5.54 -15.03 -9.66
C TYR A 149 5.81 -14.21 -10.93
N GLY A 150 7.09 -13.99 -11.28
CA GLY A 150 7.45 -13.05 -12.35
C GLY A 150 7.15 -11.61 -11.93
N THR A 151 6.63 -10.78 -12.83
CA THR A 151 6.43 -9.34 -12.59
C THR A 151 5.04 -8.96 -12.06
N ARG A 152 4.16 -9.95 -11.85
CA ARG A 152 2.78 -9.76 -11.37
C ARG A 152 2.45 -10.75 -10.27
N PHE A 153 2.12 -10.26 -9.09
CA PHE A 153 1.65 -11.09 -7.99
C PHE A 153 0.12 -11.09 -7.96
N PRO A 154 -0.56 -12.25 -8.07
CA PRO A 154 -2.01 -12.31 -8.10
C PRO A 154 -2.62 -12.05 -6.72
N VAL A 155 -3.65 -11.20 -6.68
CA VAL A 155 -4.58 -11.06 -5.55
C VAL A 155 -5.86 -11.80 -5.97
N ASN A 156 -5.96 -13.08 -5.61
CA ASN A 156 -7.03 -13.97 -6.08
C ASN A 156 -7.90 -14.54 -4.97
N ALA A 157 -7.70 -14.05 -3.74
CA ALA A 157 -8.45 -14.43 -2.55
C ALA A 157 -8.55 -13.22 -1.60
N LEU A 158 -9.27 -13.38 -0.50
CA LEU A 158 -9.25 -12.41 0.58
C LEU A 158 -7.84 -12.37 1.20
N MET A 159 -7.18 -11.24 0.97
CA MET A 159 -5.84 -10.91 1.46
C MET A 159 -5.91 -9.56 2.17
N LEU A 160 -5.20 -9.44 3.30
CA LEU A 160 -5.10 -8.22 4.10
C LEU A 160 -3.65 -7.72 4.06
N ASP A 161 -2.77 -8.31 4.89
CA ASP A 161 -1.34 -8.03 4.90
C ASP A 161 -0.59 -8.98 3.95
N VAL A 162 -0.07 -8.44 2.86
CA VAL A 162 0.64 -9.20 1.83
C VAL A 162 2.14 -8.91 1.93
N ASN A 163 2.89 -9.91 2.40
CA ASN A 163 4.34 -9.84 2.56
C ASN A 163 5.02 -10.56 1.40
N LEU A 164 5.80 -9.82 0.61
CA LEU A 164 6.49 -10.29 -0.58
C LEU A 164 7.96 -9.86 -0.55
N GLN A 165 8.70 -10.30 -1.55
CA GLN A 165 10.02 -9.78 -1.87
C GLN A 165 10.08 -9.40 -3.34
N VAL A 166 10.79 -8.32 -3.63
CA VAL A 166 11.07 -7.89 -5.00
C VAL A 166 12.55 -7.93 -5.27
N GLN A 167 12.91 -8.36 -6.48
CA GLN A 167 14.29 -8.43 -6.91
C GLN A 167 14.76 -7.06 -7.36
N LEU A 168 15.85 -6.55 -6.77
CA LEU A 168 16.51 -5.34 -7.25
C LEU A 168 17.36 -5.66 -8.50
N PRO A 169 17.43 -4.76 -9.49
CA PRO A 169 18.38 -4.90 -10.59
C PRO A 169 19.83 -4.78 -10.09
N ASP A 170 20.73 -5.62 -10.62
CA ASP A 170 22.09 -5.80 -10.08
C ASP A 170 22.94 -4.51 -10.15
N ASP A 171 22.71 -3.67 -11.16
CA ASP A 171 23.52 -2.47 -11.43
C ASP A 171 22.94 -1.17 -10.88
N ILE A 172 21.76 -1.21 -10.24
CA ILE A 172 21.15 0.01 -9.72
C ILE A 172 21.76 0.40 -8.37
N LYS A 173 22.33 1.61 -8.35
CA LYS A 173 22.70 2.36 -7.15
C LYS A 173 22.05 3.73 -7.20
N CYS A 174 21.60 4.23 -6.06
CA CYS A 174 20.92 5.51 -5.99
C CYS A 174 20.98 6.11 -4.59
N SER A 175 21.19 7.43 -4.53
CA SER A 175 20.98 8.22 -3.31
C SER A 175 19.49 8.35 -3.00
N GLN A 176 18.65 8.34 -4.04
CA GLN A 176 17.21 8.26 -3.95
C GLN A 176 16.64 7.53 -5.18
N CYS A 177 16.12 6.33 -4.96
CA CYS A 177 15.29 5.62 -5.92
C CYS A 177 13.81 5.84 -5.58
N VAL A 178 12.96 5.81 -6.61
CA VAL A 178 11.52 5.66 -6.41
C VAL A 178 11.12 4.22 -6.70
N LEU A 179 10.59 3.54 -5.69
CA LEU A 179 9.88 2.27 -5.83
C LEU A 179 8.40 2.57 -6.04
N GLN A 180 7.87 2.24 -7.21
CA GLN A 180 6.45 2.37 -7.54
C GLN A 180 5.78 1.02 -7.30
N TRP A 181 4.78 0.99 -6.43
CA TRP A 181 3.85 -0.13 -6.32
C TRP A 181 2.56 0.23 -7.04
N ILE A 182 2.06 -0.71 -7.84
CA ILE A 182 0.79 -0.60 -8.56
C ILE A 182 -0.08 -1.77 -8.16
N TYR A 183 -1.34 -1.49 -7.83
CA TYR A 183 -2.39 -2.48 -7.70
C TYR A 183 -3.48 -2.21 -8.71
N THR A 184 -3.59 -3.08 -9.70
CA THR A 184 -4.72 -3.09 -10.64
C THR A 184 -5.73 -4.08 -10.08
N THR A 185 -6.93 -3.60 -9.75
CA THR A 185 -7.99 -4.46 -9.20
C THR A 185 -8.54 -5.42 -10.25
N GLY A 186 -9.40 -6.36 -9.84
CA GLY A 186 -9.96 -7.36 -10.73
C GLY A 186 -11.45 -7.63 -10.50
N ASN A 187 -12.15 -6.74 -9.82
CA ASN A 187 -13.54 -6.93 -9.40
C ASN A 187 -14.57 -6.26 -10.32
N ASN A 188 -14.15 -5.51 -11.34
CA ASN A 188 -15.09 -4.95 -12.31
C ASN A 188 -15.38 -5.96 -13.42
N TRP A 189 -16.66 -6.05 -13.81
CA TRP A 189 -17.04 -6.75 -15.03
C TRP A 189 -16.73 -5.87 -16.24
N GLY A 190 -16.12 -6.46 -17.27
CA GLY A 190 -15.86 -5.77 -18.51
C GLY A 190 -15.55 -6.74 -19.64
N CYS A 191 -15.19 -6.20 -20.80
CA CYS A 191 -14.89 -6.99 -21.98
C CYS A 191 -13.48 -6.69 -22.46
N PHE A 192 -12.78 -7.73 -22.93
CA PHE A 192 -11.48 -7.62 -23.56
C PHE A 192 -11.43 -8.64 -24.69
N ASN A 193 -11.11 -8.19 -25.92
CA ASN A 193 -11.06 -9.00 -27.13
C ASN A 193 -12.31 -9.89 -27.33
N GLY A 194 -13.50 -9.28 -27.21
CA GLY A 194 -14.79 -9.96 -27.44
C GLY A 194 -15.23 -10.91 -26.33
N LYS A 195 -14.44 -11.08 -25.25
CA LYS A 195 -14.82 -11.90 -24.09
C LYS A 195 -15.13 -11.02 -22.89
N CYS A 196 -16.30 -11.19 -22.30
CA CYS A 196 -16.74 -10.43 -21.14
C CYS A 196 -16.72 -11.30 -19.88
N ARG A 197 -16.02 -10.87 -18.85
CA ARG A 197 -15.94 -11.54 -17.55
C ARG A 197 -15.48 -10.59 -16.45
N LEU A 198 -15.51 -11.06 -15.21
CA LEU A 198 -14.91 -10.37 -14.08
C LEU A 198 -13.40 -10.16 -14.31
N GLY A 199 -12.90 -8.96 -14.01
CA GLY A 199 -11.50 -8.58 -14.18
C GLY A 199 -11.09 -8.25 -15.62
N HIS A 200 -12.04 -8.22 -16.56
CA HIS A 200 -11.79 -7.78 -17.94
C HIS A 200 -12.06 -6.29 -18.14
N GLY A 201 -11.44 -5.72 -19.17
CA GLY A 201 -11.55 -4.30 -19.48
C GLY A 201 -10.88 -3.42 -18.42
N SER A 202 -11.38 -2.20 -18.29
CA SER A 202 -10.88 -1.23 -17.32
C SER A 202 -11.12 -1.70 -15.88
N GLN A 203 -10.10 -1.52 -15.04
CA GLN A 203 -10.14 -1.81 -13.60
C GLN A 203 -9.64 -0.60 -12.82
N GLU A 204 -10.03 -0.49 -11.55
CA GLU A 204 -9.48 0.55 -10.68
C GLU A 204 -7.99 0.30 -10.44
N THR A 205 -7.21 1.38 -10.29
CA THR A 205 -5.77 1.29 -10.09
C THR A 205 -5.34 2.13 -8.91
N PHE A 206 -4.56 1.53 -8.00
CA PHE A 206 -3.88 2.22 -6.91
C PHE A 206 -2.40 2.30 -7.23
N ILE A 207 -1.80 3.47 -7.05
CA ILE A 207 -0.36 3.65 -7.26
C ILE A 207 0.23 4.34 -6.04
N ASN A 208 1.32 3.81 -5.51
CA ASN A 208 2.10 4.48 -4.48
C ASN A 208 3.56 4.57 -4.89
N CYS A 209 4.23 5.62 -4.42
CA CYS A 209 5.68 5.78 -4.56
C CYS A 209 6.33 5.81 -3.18
N ALA A 210 7.38 5.01 -3.00
CA ALA A 210 8.24 5.03 -1.83
C ALA A 210 9.66 5.44 -2.23
N ASP A 211 10.26 6.33 -1.45
CA ASP A 211 11.64 6.77 -1.64
C ASP A 211 12.58 5.84 -0.85
N ILE A 212 13.48 5.15 -1.55
CA ILE A 212 14.49 4.27 -0.96
C ILE A 212 15.89 4.69 -1.41
N ALA A 213 16.93 4.23 -0.72
CA ALA A 213 18.31 4.40 -1.16
C ALA A 213 19.00 3.04 -1.36
N ILE A 214 19.89 2.96 -2.34
CA ILE A 214 20.75 1.81 -2.60
C ILE A 214 22.19 2.33 -2.66
N THR A 215 22.86 2.34 -1.51
CA THR A 215 24.16 3.01 -1.32
C THR A 215 24.95 2.39 -0.18
N ASN A 216 26.27 2.57 -0.19
CA ASN A 216 27.14 2.12 0.91
C ASN A 216 26.94 2.98 2.18
N ASN A 217 26.39 4.18 2.04
CA ASN A 217 26.26 5.16 3.13
C ASN A 217 24.89 5.09 3.82
N CYS A 218 24.33 3.90 4.02
CA CYS A 218 23.11 3.76 4.80
C CYS A 218 23.38 4.17 6.25
N PRO A 219 22.60 5.11 6.83
CA PRO A 219 22.73 5.45 8.24
C PRO A 219 22.59 4.19 9.09
N SER A 220 23.48 4.01 10.06
CA SER A 220 23.46 2.86 10.99
C SER A 220 22.11 2.71 11.69
N ASN A 221 21.41 3.84 11.89
CA ASN A 221 20.10 3.91 12.53
C ASN A 221 18.91 3.58 11.60
N GLN A 222 19.17 3.30 10.31
CA GLN A 222 18.19 2.78 9.35
C GLN A 222 18.48 1.33 8.91
N ILE A 223 19.49 0.68 9.50
CA ILE A 223 19.65 -0.76 9.35
C ILE A 223 18.44 -1.39 10.03
N VAL A 224 17.63 -2.07 9.21
CA VAL A 224 16.58 -3.01 9.59
C VAL A 224 16.90 -3.58 10.97
N MET A 225 16.04 -3.29 11.96
CA MET A 225 15.99 -3.99 13.25
C MET A 225 15.83 -5.49 12.97
N LYS A 226 16.96 -6.16 12.74
CA LYS A 226 17.08 -7.61 12.83
C LYS A 226 17.65 -7.87 14.21
N ASN A 227 16.78 -8.36 15.08
CA ASN A 227 17.05 -9.18 16.26
C ASN A 227 18.44 -9.02 16.86
N ASP A 228 18.59 -8.06 17.78
CA ASP A 228 19.48 -8.26 18.92
C ASP A 228 18.68 -7.98 20.19
N ALA A 229 18.60 -9.01 21.03
CA ALA A 229 18.07 -8.92 22.37
C ALA A 229 19.00 -8.04 23.21
N VAL A 230 18.80 -6.72 23.16
CA VAL A 230 19.44 -5.82 24.11
C VAL A 230 18.63 -5.88 25.40
N LYS A 231 19.18 -6.53 26.43
CA LYS A 231 18.67 -6.46 27.80
C LYS A 231 18.59 -4.99 28.21
N ALA A 232 17.37 -4.46 28.36
CA ALA A 232 17.14 -3.13 28.91
C ALA A 232 17.48 -3.11 30.41
N PRO A 233 18.08 -2.03 30.94
CA PRO A 233 18.24 -1.85 32.37
C PRO A 233 16.87 -1.57 33.02
N ALA A 234 16.68 -2.11 34.21
CA ALA A 234 15.45 -1.94 34.98
C ALA A 234 15.25 -0.48 35.40
N SER A 235 14.10 0.10 35.06
CA SER A 235 13.59 1.30 35.73
C SER A 235 12.08 1.18 35.96
N HIS A 236 11.64 1.84 37.03
CA HIS A 236 10.42 1.58 37.81
C HIS A 236 9.10 1.55 37.02
N ILE A 237 8.30 0.53 37.30
CA ILE A 237 6.95 0.30 36.76
C ILE A 237 5.91 0.90 37.71
N PRO A 238 5.09 1.90 37.29
CA PRO A 238 3.83 2.21 37.95
C PRO A 238 2.76 1.19 37.54
N LYS A 239 1.84 0.86 38.48
CA LYS A 239 0.81 -0.19 38.37
C LYS A 239 0.11 -0.23 37.00
N THR A 240 0.13 -1.40 36.39
CA THR A 240 -0.35 -1.71 35.04
C THR A 240 -1.88 -1.73 34.95
N MET A 241 -2.46 -0.90 34.07
CA MET A 241 -3.82 -1.11 33.56
C MET A 241 -3.79 -2.32 32.63
N ASN A 242 -4.65 -3.32 32.86
CA ASN A 242 -4.60 -4.56 32.10
C ASN A 242 -5.41 -4.39 30.83
N CYS A 243 -4.80 -4.61 29.66
CA CYS A 243 -5.47 -4.44 28.37
C CYS A 243 -5.45 -5.70 27.52
N VAL A 244 -6.57 -5.94 26.83
CA VAL A 244 -6.69 -7.02 25.86
C VAL A 244 -7.24 -6.51 24.54
N ALA A 245 -6.80 -7.09 23.42
CA ALA A 245 -7.36 -6.76 22.12
C ALA A 245 -8.84 -7.19 22.03
N VAL A 246 -9.66 -6.46 21.26
CA VAL A 246 -11.10 -6.75 21.08
C VAL A 246 -11.53 -6.93 19.63
N GLY A 247 -12.73 -7.45 19.42
CA GLY A 247 -13.32 -7.61 18.08
C GLY A 247 -12.55 -8.60 17.22
N ILE A 248 -12.28 -8.22 15.96
CA ILE A 248 -11.48 -9.03 15.03
C ILE A 248 -10.03 -9.20 15.51
N TRP A 249 -9.53 -8.27 16.32
CA TRP A 249 -8.16 -8.28 16.85
C TRP A 249 -7.96 -9.32 17.95
N ALA A 250 -9.03 -9.71 18.66
CA ALA A 250 -8.99 -10.78 19.67
C ALA A 250 -8.94 -12.20 19.09
N ARG A 251 -9.33 -12.38 17.81
CA ARG A 251 -9.49 -13.71 17.19
C ARG A 251 -8.29 -14.16 16.36
N THR A 252 -7.31 -13.29 16.16
CA THR A 252 -6.13 -13.62 15.35
C THR A 252 -4.97 -14.05 16.27
N LYS A 253 -4.23 -15.09 15.89
CA LYS A 253 -3.01 -15.55 16.62
C LYS A 253 -1.83 -14.57 16.47
N TYR A 254 -2.07 -13.27 16.27
CA TYR A 254 -1.04 -12.25 16.19
C TYR A 254 -0.68 -11.77 17.60
N THR A 255 0.38 -12.36 18.17
CA THR A 255 0.99 -11.91 19.44
C THR A 255 1.38 -10.42 19.43
N LEU A 256 1.54 -9.83 18.25
CA LEU A 256 1.90 -8.43 18.05
C LEU A 256 0.82 -7.43 18.49
N ILE A 257 -0.48 -7.71 18.31
CA ILE A 257 -1.53 -6.76 18.71
C ILE A 257 -1.82 -6.85 20.22
N THR A 258 -1.70 -8.06 20.78
CA THR A 258 -1.74 -8.27 22.23
C THR A 258 -0.60 -7.51 22.91
N GLU A 259 0.61 -7.59 22.36
CA GLU A 259 1.77 -6.87 22.88
C GLU A 259 1.67 -5.36 22.67
N TRP A 260 1.10 -4.91 21.54
CA TRP A 260 0.82 -3.50 21.30
C TRP A 260 -0.20 -2.93 22.31
N CYS A 261 -1.30 -3.62 22.59
CA CYS A 261 -2.25 -3.19 23.63
C CYS A 261 -1.58 -3.18 25.02
N ARG A 262 -0.71 -4.14 25.33
CA ARG A 262 0.03 -4.19 26.61
C ARG A 262 0.93 -2.97 26.81
N ILE A 263 1.59 -2.50 25.75
CA ILE A 263 2.57 -1.40 25.83
C ILE A 263 1.88 -0.02 25.80
N ASN A 264 0.84 0.15 24.97
CA ASN A 264 0.33 1.49 24.65
C ASN A 264 -0.87 1.92 25.51
N CYS A 265 -1.43 1.02 26.31
CA CYS A 265 -2.58 1.30 27.15
C CYS A 265 -2.33 2.19 28.37
N HIS A 266 -1.07 2.44 28.73
CA HIS A 266 -0.74 3.21 29.92
C HIS A 266 -1.08 4.71 29.79
N GLU A 267 -1.25 5.20 28.56
CA GLU A 267 -1.52 6.63 28.28
C GLU A 267 -2.90 6.87 27.68
N VAL A 268 -3.40 6.00 26.79
CA VAL A 268 -4.72 6.12 26.14
C VAL A 268 -5.29 4.73 25.86
N CYS A 269 -6.58 4.52 26.14
CA CYS A 269 -7.31 3.27 25.85
C CYS A 269 -8.18 3.42 24.60
N PRO A 270 -7.70 3.09 23.37
CA PRO A 270 -8.50 3.24 22.17
C PRO A 270 -9.51 2.07 22.03
N PRO A 271 -10.82 2.34 22.12
CA PRO A 271 -11.86 1.29 22.25
C PRO A 271 -12.04 0.44 20.99
N ASP A 272 -11.58 0.93 19.84
CA ASP A 272 -11.66 0.22 18.56
C ASP A 272 -10.69 -0.98 18.47
N TYR A 273 -9.66 -1.00 19.32
CA TYR A 273 -8.57 -1.97 19.25
C TYR A 273 -8.37 -2.73 20.56
N CYS A 274 -8.50 -2.06 21.70
CA CYS A 274 -8.24 -2.62 23.02
C CYS A 274 -9.41 -2.38 23.97
N LYS A 275 -9.60 -3.31 24.91
CA LYS A 275 -10.45 -3.15 26.09
C LYS A 275 -9.57 -3.20 27.32
N CYS A 276 -9.71 -2.18 28.17
CA CYS A 276 -8.88 -1.94 29.33
C CYS A 276 -9.63 -2.28 30.62
N TYR A 277 -8.92 -2.80 31.62
CA TYR A 277 -9.40 -3.26 32.93
C TYR A 277 -8.55 -2.68 34.05
#